data_AF-A0A6P8UVV6-F1
#
_entry.id   AF-A0A6P8UVV6-F1
#
_cell.length_a   1.000
_cell.length_b   1.000
_cell.length_c   1.000
_cell.angle_alpha   90.00
_cell.angle_beta   90.00
_cell.angle_gamma   90.00
#
_symmetry.space_group_name_H-M   'P 1'
#
loop_
_entity.id
_entity.type
_entity.pdbx_description
1 polymer ?
#
loop_
_entity_poly.entity_id
_entity_poly.type
_entity_poly.pdbx_seq_one_letter_code
_entity_poly.pdbx_strand_id
1 'polypeptide(L)'
;MAPKLERFVSPGKGNGLRAAARIQRGELVHSAEPLACCVSNKLSRHVCHHCFSRQETLLRCSQCKMARYCNTTCQKQAWIGHKRECKCLKNLLPRIPTDSVRLAARIIFGLLNPSQSRSEELFTLEDHESHLSSMSEQKKQGLSQLASMLELYLQQEVSDLEVTSALPPSCQEPLSLIAKVTCNCFTISDGELQEIGVGLYPSLSLLNHDCRPNCVMVFVGTKLNLRAVRDINPEEELTISYIETLSLTEDRRRQLEDQYHFTCHCQLCDSQEKDGLMLSGNESKWCPLKEALPRLEGLKAESDWPALLENCSQLLSTVGDDVPDENLYKLKMTDMAIDASIHLGHWEEALGYGEKTLPVYRQYYPDPHPVHGVQLMRVGKLQHYLEHIEDALDTFKQAFKIIKLTHGVDHPMTTDLLMKMEECRSELDQKSSSCLRIEEN
;
A
#
# COMPACT_ATOMS: atom_id res chain seq x y z
N MET A 1 30.37 0.99 8.45
CA MET A 1 29.75 -0.23 9.00
C MET A 1 29.66 -1.24 7.88
N ALA A 2 29.90 -2.53 8.14
CA ALA A 2 29.65 -3.57 7.14
C ALA A 2 28.16 -3.55 6.73
N PRO A 3 27.82 -3.79 5.45
CA PRO A 3 26.43 -3.85 5.03
C PRO A 3 25.71 -4.97 5.79
N LYS A 4 24.53 -4.70 6.34
CA LYS A 4 23.69 -5.71 7.02
C LYS A 4 22.93 -6.62 6.05
N LEU A 5 22.98 -6.29 4.77
CA LEU A 5 22.21 -6.91 3.70
C LEU A 5 23.15 -7.28 2.58
N GLU A 6 22.90 -8.45 1.99
CA GLU A 6 23.63 -8.89 0.81
C GLU A 6 22.69 -9.52 -0.20
N ARG A 7 22.96 -9.25 -1.47
CA ARG A 7 22.30 -9.92 -2.60
C ARG A 7 22.81 -11.36 -2.66
N PHE A 8 21.91 -12.31 -2.87
CA PHE A 8 22.26 -13.71 -3.09
C PHE A 8 21.36 -14.33 -4.16
N VAL A 9 21.69 -15.54 -4.61
CA VAL A 9 20.82 -16.33 -5.50
C VAL A 9 19.96 -17.23 -4.63
N SER A 10 18.65 -16.97 -4.62
CA SER A 10 17.65 -17.71 -3.87
C SER A 10 17.22 -18.95 -4.67
N PRO A 11 17.40 -20.18 -4.14
CA PRO A 11 17.07 -21.40 -4.86
C PRO A 11 15.62 -21.41 -5.36
N GLY A 12 15.43 -21.48 -6.68
CA GLY A 12 14.10 -21.52 -7.30
C GLY A 12 13.35 -20.19 -7.34
N LYS A 13 13.91 -19.09 -6.81
CA LYS A 13 13.29 -17.75 -6.80
C LYS A 13 14.11 -16.67 -7.52
N GLY A 14 15.25 -17.02 -8.10
CA GLY A 14 16.13 -16.08 -8.79
C GLY A 14 17.04 -15.32 -7.81
N ASN A 15 17.09 -13.99 -7.89
CA ASN A 15 17.84 -13.18 -6.92
C ASN A 15 17.03 -13.02 -5.62
N GLY A 16 17.71 -12.76 -4.52
CA GLY A 16 17.10 -12.45 -3.23
C GLY A 16 17.97 -11.49 -2.43
N LEU A 17 17.41 -10.98 -1.34
CA LEU A 17 18.13 -10.23 -0.32
C LEU A 17 18.17 -11.07 0.95
N ARG A 18 19.33 -11.22 1.59
CA ARG A 18 19.48 -11.92 2.88
C ARG A 18 20.25 -11.11 3.90
N ALA A 19 20.11 -11.48 5.16
CA ALA A 19 20.76 -10.80 6.26
C ALA A 19 22.24 -11.19 6.34
N ALA A 20 23.16 -10.23 6.28
CA ALA A 20 24.60 -10.47 6.50
C ALA A 20 24.97 -10.51 8.00
N ALA A 21 24.07 -10.04 8.86
CA ALA A 21 24.19 -10.04 10.31
C ALA A 21 22.81 -10.18 10.95
N ARG A 22 22.76 -10.49 12.26
CA ARG A 22 21.47 -10.57 12.98
C ARG A 22 20.74 -9.23 12.95
N ILE A 23 19.45 -9.26 12.63
CA ILE A 23 18.54 -8.12 12.63
C ILE A 23 17.48 -8.36 13.70
N GLN A 24 17.24 -7.37 14.55
CA GLN A 24 16.28 -7.48 15.64
C GLN A 24 14.86 -7.12 15.20
N ARG A 25 13.85 -7.72 15.82
CA ARG A 25 12.45 -7.33 15.65
C ARG A 25 12.25 -5.82 15.88
N GLY A 26 11.61 -5.14 14.92
CA GLY A 26 11.33 -3.70 14.92
C GLY A 26 12.45 -2.82 14.34
N GLU A 27 13.60 -3.41 14.02
CA GLU A 27 14.74 -2.70 13.46
C GLU A 27 14.44 -2.16 12.05
N LEU A 28 14.92 -0.95 11.76
CA LEU A 28 14.94 -0.41 10.41
C LEU A 28 16.04 -1.12 9.61
N VAL A 29 15.64 -1.92 8.64
CA VAL A 29 16.52 -2.78 7.85
C VAL A 29 17.17 -1.98 6.74
N HIS A 30 16.36 -1.25 5.97
CA HIS A 30 16.80 -0.42 4.87
C HIS A 30 15.79 0.70 4.61
N SER A 31 16.26 1.80 4.03
CA SER A 31 15.40 2.86 3.52
C SER A 31 15.85 3.24 2.11
N ALA A 32 14.89 3.40 1.21
CA ALA A 32 15.17 3.77 -0.18
C ALA A 32 14.21 4.88 -0.65
N GLU A 33 14.78 5.83 -1.41
CA GLU A 33 14.00 6.72 -2.26
C GLU A 33 13.68 6.01 -3.57
N PRO A 34 12.55 6.33 -4.25
CA PRO A 34 12.24 5.72 -5.52
C PRO A 34 13.18 6.24 -6.61
N LEU A 35 13.55 5.35 -7.55
CA LEU A 35 14.18 5.77 -8.81
C LEU A 35 13.27 6.74 -9.57
N ALA A 36 11.98 6.41 -9.60
CA ALA A 36 10.91 7.27 -10.08
C ALA A 36 9.60 6.88 -9.39
N CYS A 37 8.68 7.84 -9.28
CA CYS A 37 7.34 7.61 -8.78
C CYS A 37 6.32 8.54 -9.44
N CYS A 38 5.05 8.14 -9.42
CA CYS A 38 3.93 8.98 -9.82
C CYS A 38 2.68 8.72 -8.97
N VAL A 39 1.90 9.78 -8.75
CA VAL A 39 0.57 9.72 -8.12
C VAL A 39 -0.40 8.97 -9.04
N SER A 40 -1.23 8.12 -8.43
CA SER A 40 -2.27 7.36 -9.13
C SER A 40 -3.25 8.28 -9.84
N ASN A 41 -3.63 7.91 -11.07
CA ASN A 41 -4.63 8.64 -11.84
C ASN A 41 -5.95 8.82 -11.07
N LYS A 42 -6.37 7.80 -10.31
CA LYS A 42 -7.60 7.82 -9.49
C LYS A 42 -7.60 8.96 -8.46
N LEU A 43 -6.42 9.30 -7.93
CA LEU A 43 -6.24 10.26 -6.85
C LEU A 43 -5.56 11.56 -7.28
N SER A 44 -5.29 11.71 -8.58
CA SER A 44 -4.61 12.87 -9.16
C SER A 44 -5.24 14.22 -8.80
N ARG A 45 -6.53 14.25 -8.44
CA ARG A 45 -7.25 15.46 -8.01
C ARG A 45 -7.08 15.82 -6.54
N HIS A 46 -6.72 14.86 -5.70
CA HIS A 46 -6.73 14.95 -4.24
C HIS A 46 -5.34 14.78 -3.61
N VAL A 47 -4.32 14.45 -4.41
CA VAL A 47 -2.96 14.20 -3.93
C VAL A 47 -1.96 15.15 -4.58
N CYS A 48 -1.06 15.71 -3.76
CA CYS A 48 0.07 16.50 -4.23
C CYS A 48 1.07 15.64 -5.02
N HIS A 49 1.39 16.03 -6.25
CA HIS A 49 2.32 15.34 -7.15
C HIS A 49 3.81 15.48 -6.77
N HIS A 50 4.10 16.17 -5.66
CA HIS A 50 5.45 16.26 -5.11
C HIS A 50 5.59 15.47 -3.81
N CYS A 51 4.84 15.87 -2.77
CA CYS A 51 4.97 15.30 -1.42
C CYS A 51 4.03 14.12 -1.15
N PHE A 52 3.16 13.75 -2.10
CA PHE A 52 2.22 12.64 -1.99
C PHE A 52 1.19 12.78 -0.84
N SER A 53 1.08 13.97 -0.23
CA SER A 53 0.04 14.23 0.78
C SER A 53 -1.33 14.43 0.13
N ARG A 54 -2.37 13.84 0.72
CA ARG A 54 -3.77 14.17 0.41
C ARG A 54 -4.10 15.59 0.89
N GLN A 55 -4.89 16.31 0.10
CA GLN A 55 -5.40 17.65 0.42
C GLN A 55 -6.78 17.83 -0.21
N GLU A 56 -7.68 18.54 0.47
CA GLU A 56 -8.99 18.89 -0.08
C GLU A 56 -8.88 19.82 -1.29
N THR A 57 -7.95 20.78 -1.21
CA THR A 57 -7.71 21.77 -2.26
C THR A 57 -6.25 21.75 -2.69
N LEU A 58 -6.02 21.78 -4.02
CA LEU A 58 -4.70 21.72 -4.61
C LEU A 58 -4.57 22.71 -5.77
N LEU A 59 -3.39 23.31 -5.89
CA LEU A 59 -2.99 24.17 -7.00
C LEU A 59 -2.71 23.32 -8.24
N ARG A 60 -3.45 23.58 -9.31
CA ARG A 60 -3.29 22.88 -10.59
C ARG A 60 -2.19 23.52 -11.44
N CYS A 61 -1.31 22.70 -12.02
CA CYS A 61 -0.33 23.15 -13.01
C CYS A 61 -1.02 23.89 -14.16
N SER A 62 -0.59 25.12 -14.42
CA SER A 62 -1.23 25.98 -15.42
C SER A 62 -0.99 25.50 -16.86
N GLN A 63 0.02 24.68 -17.10
CA GLN A 63 0.39 24.18 -18.44
C GLN A 63 -0.32 22.88 -18.79
N CYS A 64 -0.05 21.80 -18.05
CA CYS A 64 -0.61 20.48 -18.35
C CYS A 64 -2.02 20.26 -17.81
N LYS A 65 -2.51 21.10 -16.90
CA LYS A 65 -3.82 20.96 -16.21
C LYS A 65 -4.05 19.63 -15.46
N MET A 66 -3.06 18.74 -15.41
CA MET A 66 -3.14 17.43 -14.77
C MET A 66 -2.48 17.45 -13.40
N ALA A 67 -1.19 17.80 -13.34
CA ALA A 67 -0.43 17.78 -12.08
C ALA A 67 -0.96 18.81 -11.08
N ARG A 68 -0.97 18.43 -9.80
CA ARG A 68 -1.50 19.23 -8.69
C ARG A 68 -0.54 19.30 -7.52
N TYR A 69 -0.53 20.41 -6.80
CA TYR A 69 0.42 20.68 -5.71
C TYR A 69 -0.27 21.35 -4.53
N CYS A 70 0.16 21.05 -3.30
CA CYS A 70 -0.39 21.71 -2.11
C CYS A 70 -0.04 23.21 -2.06
N ASN A 71 1.13 23.60 -2.57
CA ASN A 71 1.59 24.98 -2.59
C ASN A 71 2.65 25.20 -3.68
N THR A 72 3.08 26.45 -3.83
CA THR A 72 4.09 26.87 -4.81
C THR A 72 5.48 26.28 -4.53
N THR A 73 5.79 25.93 -3.28
CA THR A 73 7.05 25.26 -2.91
C THR A 73 7.11 23.86 -3.51
N CYS A 74 6.07 23.04 -3.28
CA CYS A 74 5.96 21.70 -3.89
C CYS A 74 5.98 21.76 -5.42
N GLN A 75 5.31 22.75 -6.02
CA GLN A 75 5.33 22.94 -7.47
C GLN A 75 6.74 23.22 -8.00
N LYS A 76 7.51 24.09 -7.33
CA LYS A 76 8.89 24.42 -7.72
C LYS A 76 9.82 23.22 -7.58
N GLN A 77 9.72 22.47 -6.47
CA GLN A 77 10.55 21.29 -6.21
C GLN A 77 10.26 20.16 -7.20
N ALA A 78 8.98 19.94 -7.56
CA ALA A 78 8.62 18.94 -8.56
C ALA A 78 9.02 19.29 -10.00
N TRP A 79 9.34 20.56 -10.30
CA TRP A 79 9.53 21.01 -11.68
C TRP A 79 10.65 20.26 -12.40
N ILE A 80 11.72 19.88 -11.70
CA ILE A 80 12.84 19.13 -12.30
C ILE A 80 12.35 17.80 -12.89
N GLY A 81 11.54 17.04 -12.13
CA GLY A 81 10.97 15.78 -12.60
C GLY A 81 9.73 15.93 -13.48
N HIS A 82 8.99 17.04 -13.34
CA HIS A 82 7.74 17.26 -14.06
C HIS A 82 7.92 17.95 -15.41
N LYS A 83 8.98 18.74 -15.64
CA LYS A 83 9.10 19.64 -16.81
C LYS A 83 8.85 18.93 -18.15
N ARG A 84 9.50 17.78 -18.38
CA ARG A 84 9.32 16.99 -19.62
C ARG A 84 7.92 16.40 -19.67
N GLU A 85 7.54 15.66 -18.61
CA GLU A 85 6.21 15.07 -18.47
C GLU A 85 5.07 16.08 -18.70
N CYS A 86 5.24 17.34 -18.25
CA CYS A 86 4.28 18.41 -18.40
C CYS A 86 3.92 18.69 -19.87
N LYS A 87 4.90 18.67 -20.78
CA LYS A 87 4.67 18.90 -22.21
C LYS A 87 3.98 17.69 -22.84
N CYS A 88 4.38 16.47 -22.47
CA CYS A 88 3.68 15.25 -22.91
C CYS A 88 2.21 15.25 -22.49
N LEU A 89 1.92 15.50 -21.20
CA LEU A 89 0.56 15.54 -20.66
C LEU A 89 -0.29 16.62 -21.32
N LYS A 90 0.27 17.81 -21.55
CA LYS A 90 -0.42 18.91 -22.22
C LYS A 90 -0.91 18.53 -23.62
N ASN A 91 -0.11 17.79 -24.38
CA ASN A 91 -0.41 17.43 -25.76
C ASN A 91 -1.37 16.25 -25.88
N LEU A 92 -1.43 15.36 -24.89
CA LEU A 92 -2.29 14.18 -24.93
C LEU A 92 -3.67 14.37 -24.28
N LEU A 93 -3.89 15.45 -23.52
CA LEU A 93 -5.19 15.70 -22.91
C LEU A 93 -6.34 15.69 -23.96
N PRO A 94 -7.49 15.07 -23.65
CA PRO A 94 -7.90 14.51 -22.36
C PRO A 94 -7.43 13.07 -22.08
N ARG A 95 -6.63 12.46 -22.96
CA ARG A 95 -6.14 11.08 -22.81
C ARG A 95 -4.94 11.05 -21.87
N ILE A 96 -5.16 10.60 -20.64
CA ILE A 96 -4.10 10.44 -19.64
C ILE A 96 -3.57 9.00 -19.72
N PRO A 97 -2.24 8.80 -19.88
CA PRO A 97 -1.66 7.45 -19.86
C PRO A 97 -1.85 6.76 -18.50
N THR A 98 -1.74 5.43 -18.48
CA THR A 98 -1.81 4.65 -17.23
C THR A 98 -0.67 5.03 -16.27
N ASP A 99 -0.82 4.68 -14.99
CA ASP A 99 0.19 4.93 -13.97
C ASP A 99 1.52 4.24 -14.31
N SER A 100 1.48 3.01 -14.86
CA SER A 100 2.66 2.28 -15.32
C SER A 100 3.39 2.97 -16.48
N VAL A 101 2.65 3.51 -17.47
CA VAL A 101 3.25 4.26 -18.59
C VAL A 101 3.87 5.57 -18.11
N ARG A 102 3.20 6.29 -17.20
CA ARG A 102 3.74 7.52 -16.60
C ARG A 102 5.00 7.23 -15.77
N LEU A 103 5.01 6.15 -15.01
CA LEU A 103 6.17 5.72 -14.24
C LEU A 103 7.35 5.38 -15.16
N ALA A 104 7.14 4.56 -16.19
CA ALA A 104 8.17 4.22 -17.17
C ALA A 104 8.75 5.47 -17.87
N ALA A 105 7.90 6.42 -18.28
CA ALA A 105 8.35 7.67 -18.86
C ALA A 105 9.17 8.52 -17.88
N ARG A 106 8.78 8.58 -16.60
CA ARG A 106 9.55 9.28 -15.56
C ARG A 106 10.91 8.64 -15.29
N ILE A 107 11.04 7.32 -15.37
CA ILE A 107 12.33 6.63 -15.33
C ILE A 107 13.21 7.12 -16.48
N ILE A 108 12.70 7.11 -17.71
CA ILE A 108 13.44 7.59 -18.89
C ILE A 108 13.85 9.06 -18.74
N PHE A 109 12.93 9.93 -18.31
CA PHE A 109 13.25 11.35 -18.10
C PHE A 109 14.31 11.56 -17.01
N GLY A 110 14.26 10.77 -15.94
CA GLY A 110 15.27 10.79 -14.87
C GLY A 110 16.64 10.37 -15.37
N LEU A 111 16.73 9.30 -16.16
CA LEU A 111 17.99 8.79 -16.74
C LEU A 111 18.61 9.77 -17.74
N LEU A 112 17.79 10.56 -18.44
CA LEU A 112 18.25 11.61 -19.37
C LEU A 112 18.67 12.90 -18.66
N ASN A 113 18.41 13.05 -17.35
CA ASN A 113 18.82 14.22 -16.57
C ASN A 113 20.21 14.01 -15.95
N PRO A 114 21.24 14.77 -16.37
CA PRO A 114 22.63 14.58 -15.89
C PRO A 114 22.82 14.90 -14.41
N SER A 115 21.91 15.68 -13.82
CA SER A 115 21.99 16.17 -12.44
C SER A 115 21.50 15.17 -11.39
N GLN A 116 20.92 14.03 -11.79
CA GLN A 116 20.44 13.03 -10.85
C GLN A 116 21.58 12.06 -10.55
N SER A 117 22.18 12.20 -9.37
CA SER A 117 23.21 11.30 -8.85
C SER A 117 22.71 9.85 -8.95
N ARG A 118 23.45 9.02 -9.68
CA ARG A 118 23.23 7.56 -9.67
C ARG A 118 23.58 7.08 -8.26
N SER A 119 22.58 6.70 -7.49
CA SER A 119 22.83 6.07 -6.20
C SER A 119 23.56 4.75 -6.47
N GLU A 120 24.53 4.38 -5.62
CA GLU A 120 25.20 3.08 -5.64
C GLU A 120 24.19 2.01 -5.18
N GLU A 121 23.25 1.68 -6.06
CA GLU A 121 22.20 0.71 -5.77
C GLU A 121 22.73 -0.71 -5.85
N LEU A 122 22.22 -1.59 -4.97
CA LEU A 122 22.54 -3.02 -4.98
C LEU A 122 21.99 -3.75 -6.22
N PHE A 123 21.11 -3.09 -6.96
CA PHE A 123 20.36 -3.65 -8.07
C PHE A 123 20.03 -2.55 -9.08
N THR A 124 20.33 -2.78 -10.36
CA THR A 124 20.08 -1.79 -11.42
C THR A 124 18.82 -2.13 -12.21
N LEU A 125 18.27 -1.18 -12.95
CA LEU A 125 17.12 -1.40 -13.83
C LEU A 125 17.36 -2.54 -14.85
N GLU A 126 18.60 -2.74 -15.28
CA GLU A 126 18.97 -3.85 -16.17
C GLU A 126 18.78 -5.22 -15.51
N ASP A 127 19.02 -5.31 -14.20
CA ASP A 127 18.92 -6.56 -13.45
C ASP A 127 17.46 -6.96 -13.13
N HIS A 128 16.49 -6.06 -13.28
CA HIS A 128 15.09 -6.33 -12.91
C HIS A 128 14.48 -7.43 -13.76
N GLU A 129 13.73 -8.31 -13.10
CA GLU A 129 13.01 -9.39 -13.77
C GLU A 129 11.83 -8.82 -14.58
N SER A 130 11.66 -9.32 -15.79
CA SER A 130 10.58 -8.92 -16.71
C SER A 130 9.51 -9.99 -16.88
N HIS A 131 9.83 -11.25 -16.58
CA HIS A 131 9.01 -12.43 -16.83
C HIS A 131 8.48 -12.58 -18.27
N LEU A 132 9.03 -11.84 -19.25
CA LEU A 132 8.57 -11.90 -20.64
C LEU A 132 8.62 -13.31 -21.23
N SER A 133 9.60 -14.12 -20.82
CA SER A 133 9.72 -15.51 -21.27
C SER A 133 8.64 -16.45 -20.70
N SER A 134 8.11 -16.16 -19.52
CA SER A 134 7.08 -16.97 -18.85
C SER A 134 5.65 -16.46 -19.07
N MET A 135 5.49 -15.23 -19.58
CA MET A 135 4.18 -14.64 -19.84
C MET A 135 3.43 -15.32 -21.01
N SER A 136 2.10 -15.40 -20.89
CA SER A 136 1.21 -15.80 -21.97
C SER A 136 1.17 -14.75 -23.09
N GLU A 137 0.84 -15.17 -24.32
CA GLU A 137 0.74 -14.25 -25.47
C GLU A 137 -0.29 -13.14 -25.27
N GLN A 138 -1.39 -13.42 -24.58
CA GLN A 138 -2.39 -12.39 -24.24
C GLN A 138 -1.80 -11.31 -23.33
N LYS A 139 -1.01 -11.70 -22.31
CA LYS A 139 -0.35 -10.74 -21.42
C LYS A 139 0.70 -9.92 -22.16
N LYS A 140 1.51 -10.57 -23.01
CA LYS A 140 2.47 -9.88 -23.89
C LYS A 140 1.79 -8.85 -24.78
N GLN A 141 0.65 -9.20 -25.40
CA GLN A 141 -0.13 -8.27 -26.21
C GLN A 141 -0.61 -7.05 -25.40
N GLY A 142 -1.08 -7.25 -24.18
CA GLY A 142 -1.44 -6.16 -23.27
C GLY A 142 -0.25 -5.25 -22.94
N LEU A 143 0.92 -5.82 -22.65
CA LEU A 143 2.15 -5.05 -22.42
C LEU A 143 2.62 -4.32 -23.69
N SER A 144 2.45 -4.91 -24.88
CA SER A 144 2.74 -4.24 -26.16
C SER A 144 1.86 -3.01 -26.39
N GLN A 145 0.58 -3.06 -26.00
CA GLN A 145 -0.29 -1.87 -26.08
C GLN A 145 0.18 -0.74 -25.16
N LEU A 146 0.59 -1.08 -23.92
CA LEU A 146 1.18 -0.13 -22.99
C LEU A 146 2.52 0.43 -23.51
N ALA A 147 3.34 -0.41 -24.14
CA ALA A 147 4.60 -0.03 -24.76
C ALA A 147 4.38 0.98 -25.91
N SER A 148 3.42 0.73 -26.80
CA SER A 148 3.04 1.70 -27.85
C SER A 148 2.49 3.01 -27.26
N MET A 149 1.75 2.95 -26.15
CA MET A 149 1.31 4.15 -25.44
C MET A 149 2.49 4.94 -24.86
N LEU A 150 3.50 4.25 -24.32
CA LEU A 150 4.73 4.84 -23.84
C LEU A 150 5.49 5.55 -24.97
N GLU A 151 5.64 4.91 -26.13
CA GLU A 151 6.28 5.50 -27.31
C GLU A 151 5.58 6.81 -27.73
N LEU A 152 4.26 6.77 -27.91
CA LEU A 152 3.45 7.95 -28.26
C LEU A 152 3.58 9.08 -27.22
N TYR A 153 3.71 8.71 -25.95
CA TYR A 153 3.86 9.65 -24.85
C TYR A 153 5.25 10.31 -24.84
N LEU A 154 6.32 9.55 -25.11
CA LEU A 154 7.70 10.04 -25.17
C LEU A 154 7.97 10.90 -26.41
N GLN A 155 7.36 10.58 -27.56
CA GLN A 155 7.51 11.33 -28.82
C GLN A 155 7.18 12.84 -28.71
N GLN A 156 6.44 13.24 -27.66
CA GLN A 156 6.13 14.64 -27.41
C GLN A 156 7.35 15.48 -26.95
N GLU A 157 8.38 14.82 -26.40
CA GLU A 157 9.51 15.45 -25.68
C GLU A 157 10.87 14.83 -25.92
N VAL A 158 10.93 13.57 -26.35
CA VAL A 158 12.17 12.83 -26.58
C VAL A 158 12.26 12.55 -28.06
N SER A 159 13.37 12.96 -28.67
CA SER A 159 13.66 12.57 -30.06
C SER A 159 14.22 11.14 -30.10
N ASP A 160 14.03 10.42 -31.19
CA ASP A 160 14.50 9.03 -31.33
C ASP A 160 16.04 8.89 -31.12
N LEU A 161 16.78 9.97 -31.39
CA LEU A 161 18.24 10.05 -31.17
C LEU A 161 18.63 10.11 -29.68
N GLU A 162 17.80 10.73 -28.82
CA GLU A 162 18.04 10.77 -27.37
C GLU A 162 17.76 9.41 -26.72
N VAL A 163 16.79 8.64 -27.25
CA VAL A 163 16.46 7.30 -26.75
C VAL A 163 17.60 6.32 -27.05
N THR A 164 18.14 6.34 -28.27
CA THR A 164 19.08 5.32 -28.76
C THR A 164 20.53 5.51 -28.30
N SER A 165 20.96 6.73 -27.96
CA SER A 165 22.36 7.02 -27.66
C SER A 165 22.70 7.22 -26.16
N ALA A 166 21.70 7.51 -25.31
CA ALA A 166 21.93 7.91 -23.92
C ALA A 166 21.27 6.99 -22.87
N LEU A 167 20.34 6.12 -23.28
CA LEU A 167 19.60 5.26 -22.35
C LEU A 167 20.21 3.85 -22.22
N PRO A 168 20.06 3.20 -21.05
CA PRO A 168 20.35 1.77 -20.89
C PRO A 168 19.52 0.88 -21.83
N PRO A 169 20.01 -0.32 -22.23
CA PRO A 169 19.30 -1.23 -23.14
C PRO A 169 17.85 -1.53 -22.75
N SER A 170 17.58 -1.73 -21.46
CA SER A 170 16.21 -1.98 -20.97
C SER A 170 15.26 -0.81 -21.18
N CYS A 171 15.77 0.41 -21.33
CA CYS A 171 14.98 1.60 -21.65
C CYS A 171 14.90 1.90 -23.16
N GLN A 172 15.69 1.22 -23.98
CA GLN A 172 15.63 1.33 -25.45
C GLN A 172 14.50 0.49 -26.04
N GLU A 173 14.09 -0.57 -25.34
CA GLU A 173 13.00 -1.47 -25.73
C GLU A 173 11.75 -1.24 -24.84
N PRO A 174 10.74 -0.48 -25.29
CA PRO A 174 9.59 -0.08 -24.46
C PRO A 174 8.82 -1.26 -23.86
N LEU A 175 8.71 -2.39 -24.57
CA LEU A 175 8.07 -3.60 -24.07
C LEU A 175 8.81 -4.19 -22.85
N SER A 176 10.14 -4.23 -22.91
CA SER A 176 10.99 -4.70 -21.80
C SER A 176 10.84 -3.79 -20.59
N LEU A 177 10.90 -2.47 -20.78
CA LEU A 177 10.73 -1.51 -19.69
C LEU A 177 9.37 -1.65 -19.02
N ILE A 178 8.29 -1.74 -19.81
CA ILE A 178 6.93 -1.87 -19.29
C ILE A 178 6.75 -3.19 -18.53
N ALA A 179 7.31 -4.29 -19.03
CA ALA A 179 7.29 -5.58 -18.33
C ALA A 179 7.99 -5.47 -16.96
N LYS A 180 9.21 -4.91 -16.94
CA LYS A 180 9.97 -4.68 -15.70
C LYS A 180 9.24 -3.77 -14.72
N VAL A 181 8.69 -2.65 -15.19
CA VAL A 181 7.91 -1.73 -14.33
C VAL A 181 6.70 -2.45 -13.74
N THR A 182 5.97 -3.24 -14.54
CA THR A 182 4.75 -3.93 -14.10
C THR A 182 5.04 -5.01 -13.05
N CYS A 183 6.18 -5.70 -13.14
CA CYS A 183 6.55 -6.75 -12.20
C CYS A 183 7.26 -6.23 -10.93
N ASN A 184 7.83 -5.02 -10.95
CA ASN A 184 8.70 -4.56 -9.86
C ASN A 184 8.27 -3.22 -9.21
N CYS A 185 7.22 -2.55 -9.71
CA CYS A 185 6.73 -1.35 -9.07
C CYS A 185 6.05 -1.65 -7.73
N PHE A 186 6.22 -0.74 -6.78
CA PHE A 186 5.60 -0.77 -5.47
C PHE A 186 4.44 0.22 -5.45
N THR A 187 3.31 -0.20 -4.91
CA THR A 187 2.21 0.69 -4.54
C THR A 187 2.63 1.52 -3.32
N ILE A 188 2.74 2.83 -3.51
CA ILE A 188 3.01 3.81 -2.45
C ILE A 188 1.70 4.10 -1.74
N SER A 189 1.70 3.98 -0.41
CA SER A 189 0.54 4.24 0.43
C SER A 189 0.75 5.39 1.43
N ASP A 190 -0.33 5.95 1.97
CA ASP A 190 -0.27 6.89 3.09
C ASP A 190 -0.16 6.16 4.44
N GLY A 191 -0.15 6.93 5.53
CA GLY A 191 -0.13 6.36 6.88
C GLY A 191 -1.32 5.44 7.18
N GLU A 192 -2.46 5.62 6.51
CA GLU A 192 -3.64 4.77 6.67
C GLU A 192 -3.67 3.61 5.66
N LEU A 193 -2.51 3.34 5.03
CA LEU A 193 -2.27 2.28 4.05
C LEU A 193 -3.14 2.40 2.78
N GLN A 194 -3.71 3.57 2.52
CA GLN A 194 -4.46 3.81 1.29
C GLN A 194 -3.48 4.06 0.15
N GLU A 195 -3.70 3.40 -0.99
CA GLU A 195 -2.91 3.63 -2.20
C GLU A 195 -2.93 5.11 -2.58
N ILE A 196 -1.76 5.67 -2.88
CA ILE A 196 -1.57 7.04 -3.37
C ILE A 196 -0.99 7.04 -4.78
N GLY A 197 -0.11 6.10 -5.08
CA GLY A 197 0.60 6.06 -6.36
C GLY A 197 1.52 4.86 -6.46
N VAL A 198 2.44 4.92 -7.42
CA VAL A 198 3.37 3.84 -7.71
C VAL A 198 4.80 4.36 -7.82
N GLY A 199 5.76 3.56 -7.41
CA GLY A 199 7.19 3.88 -7.52
C GLY A 199 8.05 2.65 -7.74
N LEU A 200 9.22 2.84 -8.35
CA LEU A 200 10.21 1.78 -8.51
C LEU A 200 11.35 1.97 -7.51
N TYR A 201 11.65 0.93 -6.73
CA TYR A 201 12.70 0.94 -5.69
C TYR A 201 13.69 -0.18 -5.99
N PRO A 202 14.73 0.08 -6.79
CA PRO A 202 15.58 -0.96 -7.36
C PRO A 202 16.16 -1.94 -6.34
N SER A 203 16.82 -1.45 -5.29
CA SER A 203 17.44 -2.30 -4.26
C SER A 203 16.42 -3.13 -3.46
N LEU A 204 15.17 -2.64 -3.33
CA LEU A 204 14.11 -3.34 -2.61
C LEU A 204 13.33 -4.31 -3.51
N SER A 205 13.50 -4.23 -4.83
CA SER A 205 12.94 -5.21 -5.78
C SER A 205 13.62 -6.59 -5.68
N LEU A 206 14.73 -6.69 -4.93
CA LEU A 206 15.39 -7.95 -4.58
C LEU A 206 14.64 -8.77 -3.50
N LEU A 207 13.69 -8.17 -2.78
CA LEU A 207 12.97 -8.86 -1.71
C LEU A 207 11.96 -9.83 -2.31
N ASN A 208 12.11 -11.13 -2.04
CA ASN A 208 11.16 -12.14 -2.49
C ASN A 208 9.86 -12.13 -1.68
N HIS A 209 8.84 -12.77 -2.24
CA HIS A 209 7.55 -12.93 -1.59
C HIS A 209 7.54 -14.03 -0.51
N ASP A 210 6.83 -13.76 0.58
CA ASP A 210 6.27 -14.77 1.48
C ASP A 210 4.90 -14.29 2.00
N CYS A 211 3.91 -15.17 2.13
CA CYS A 211 2.59 -14.79 2.70
C CYS A 211 2.65 -14.60 4.23
N ARG A 212 3.73 -15.03 4.89
CA ARG A 212 4.06 -14.73 6.29
C ARG A 212 5.48 -14.13 6.35
N PRO A 213 5.65 -12.89 5.86
CA PRO A 213 6.96 -12.30 5.67
C PRO A 213 7.67 -11.98 6.98
N ASN A 214 9.00 -11.84 6.93
CA ASN A 214 9.80 -11.36 8.07
C ASN A 214 10.03 -9.85 8.06
N CYS A 215 9.71 -9.16 6.96
CA CYS A 215 9.75 -7.72 6.85
C CYS A 215 8.40 -7.12 6.42
N VAL A 216 8.18 -5.85 6.78
CA VAL A 216 7.07 -5.03 6.28
C VAL A 216 7.59 -3.72 5.70
N MET A 217 6.82 -3.17 4.77
CA MET A 217 7.12 -1.91 4.10
C MET A 217 6.16 -0.83 4.60
N VAL A 218 6.70 0.34 4.88
CA VAL A 218 5.93 1.54 5.24
C VAL A 218 6.52 2.75 4.53
N PHE A 219 5.68 3.73 4.21
CA PHE A 219 6.09 4.91 3.45
C PHE A 219 6.04 6.18 4.29
N VAL A 220 7.08 7.00 4.18
CA VAL A 220 7.06 8.40 4.64
C VAL A 220 7.15 9.30 3.41
N GLY A 221 6.00 9.80 2.96
CA GLY A 221 5.90 10.40 1.64
C GLY A 221 6.18 9.35 0.56
N THR A 222 7.25 9.54 -0.21
CA THR A 222 7.71 8.55 -1.21
C THR A 222 8.84 7.65 -0.71
N LYS A 223 9.39 7.90 0.48
CA LYS A 223 10.51 7.11 1.00
C LYS A 223 9.98 5.79 1.57
N LEU A 224 10.48 4.67 1.07
CA LEU A 224 10.14 3.34 1.56
C LEU A 224 11.08 2.96 2.71
N ASN A 225 10.53 2.59 3.84
CA ASN A 225 11.25 2.02 4.97
C ASN A 225 10.90 0.54 5.13
N LEU A 226 11.90 -0.32 5.06
CA LEU A 226 11.79 -1.75 5.31
C LEU A 226 12.11 -2.03 6.78
N ARG A 227 11.19 -2.67 7.51
CA ARG A 227 11.38 -3.00 8.93
C ARG A 227 11.15 -4.48 9.20
N ALA A 228 11.96 -5.05 10.08
CA ALA A 228 11.81 -6.44 10.51
C ALA A 228 10.64 -6.58 11.50
N VAL A 229 9.78 -7.58 11.30
CA VAL A 229 8.64 -7.86 12.21
C VAL A 229 8.88 -9.04 13.14
N ARG A 230 9.99 -9.76 12.94
CA ARG A 230 10.55 -10.80 13.81
C ARG A 230 12.07 -10.69 13.82
N ASP A 231 12.73 -11.42 14.72
CA ASP A 231 14.19 -11.56 14.68
C ASP A 231 14.59 -12.32 13.42
N ILE A 232 15.64 -11.86 12.74
CA ILE A 232 16.16 -12.45 11.49
C ILE A 232 17.62 -12.83 11.74
N ASN A 233 17.93 -14.10 11.51
CA ASN A 233 19.29 -14.62 11.70
C ASN A 233 20.19 -14.27 10.50
N PRO A 234 21.52 -14.23 10.67
CA PRO A 234 22.43 -14.20 9.53
C PRO A 234 22.09 -15.30 8.52
N GLU A 235 22.23 -14.98 7.24
CA GLU A 235 21.93 -15.82 6.07
C GLU A 235 20.43 -16.09 5.81
N GLU A 236 19.50 -15.66 6.67
CA GLU A 236 18.06 -15.76 6.43
C GLU A 236 17.63 -14.79 5.31
N GLU A 237 16.82 -15.28 4.37
CA GLU A 237 16.22 -14.49 3.29
C GLU A 237 15.24 -13.47 3.85
N LEU A 238 15.33 -12.22 3.41
CA LEU A 238 14.36 -11.18 3.73
C LEU A 238 13.20 -11.26 2.73
N THR A 239 11.99 -11.31 3.26
CA THR A 239 10.76 -11.41 2.46
C THR A 239 9.74 -10.37 2.87
N ILE A 240 8.90 -9.99 1.91
CA ILE A 240 7.74 -9.11 2.08
C ILE A 240 6.50 -9.79 1.48
N SER A 241 5.30 -9.32 1.84
CA SER A 241 4.11 -9.69 1.08
C SER A 241 3.95 -8.75 -0.12
N TYR A 242 3.73 -9.31 -1.30
CA TYR A 242 3.46 -8.54 -2.54
C TYR A 242 1.98 -8.23 -2.70
N ILE A 243 1.15 -8.94 -1.93
CA ILE A 243 -0.30 -8.97 -2.06
C ILE A 243 -0.92 -8.83 -0.67
N GLU A 244 -2.23 -8.61 -0.62
CA GLU A 244 -2.98 -8.72 0.61
C GLU A 244 -3.07 -10.20 1.05
N THR A 245 -2.73 -10.47 2.31
CA THR A 245 -2.67 -11.84 2.85
C THR A 245 -4.00 -12.33 3.43
N LEU A 246 -4.94 -11.41 3.68
CA LEU A 246 -6.31 -11.70 4.11
C LEU A 246 -7.17 -12.14 2.91
N SER A 247 -6.78 -13.26 2.31
CA SER A 247 -7.41 -13.87 1.15
C SER A 247 -7.13 -15.38 1.17
N LEU A 248 -7.95 -16.17 0.48
CA LEU A 248 -7.79 -17.63 0.40
C LEU A 248 -6.49 -18.00 -0.31
N THR A 249 -5.95 -19.19 -0.01
CA THR A 249 -4.70 -19.66 -0.60
C THR A 249 -4.77 -19.75 -2.12
N GLU A 250 -5.90 -20.22 -2.66
CA GLU A 250 -6.12 -20.26 -4.11
C GLU A 250 -6.06 -18.87 -4.73
N ASP A 251 -6.74 -17.89 -4.14
CA ASP A 251 -6.79 -16.51 -4.64
C ASP A 251 -5.41 -15.84 -4.53
N ARG A 252 -4.67 -16.07 -3.44
CA ARG A 252 -3.28 -15.60 -3.29
C ARG A 252 -2.38 -16.17 -4.38
N ARG A 253 -2.43 -17.49 -4.61
CA ARG A 253 -1.63 -18.15 -5.67
C ARG A 253 -2.03 -17.64 -7.06
N ARG A 254 -3.33 -17.47 -7.34
CA ARG A 254 -3.81 -16.91 -8.60
C ARG A 254 -3.29 -15.50 -8.82
N GLN A 255 -3.38 -14.61 -7.83
CA GLN A 255 -2.88 -13.24 -7.95
C GLN A 255 -1.35 -13.20 -8.18
N LEU A 256 -0.59 -14.04 -7.45
CA LEU A 256 0.87 -14.12 -7.60
C LEU A 256 1.28 -14.68 -8.97
N GLU A 257 0.61 -15.73 -9.43
CA GLU A 257 0.82 -16.29 -10.77
C GLU A 257 0.46 -15.26 -11.85
N ASP A 258 -0.60 -14.49 -11.61
CA ASP A 258 -1.09 -13.54 -12.60
C ASP A 258 -0.18 -12.33 -12.78
N GLN A 259 0.36 -11.79 -11.69
CA GLN A 259 1.17 -10.57 -11.70
C GLN A 259 2.68 -10.84 -11.69
N TYR A 260 3.12 -11.89 -11.02
CA TYR A 260 4.54 -12.19 -10.75
C TYR A 260 4.99 -13.55 -11.31
N HIS A 261 4.12 -14.30 -11.98
CA HIS A 261 4.48 -15.50 -12.74
C HIS A 261 5.16 -16.61 -11.92
N PHE A 262 4.75 -16.76 -10.67
CA PHE A 262 5.16 -17.86 -9.82
C PHE A 262 4.04 -18.34 -8.90
N THR A 263 4.10 -19.63 -8.55
CA THR A 263 3.22 -20.23 -7.55
C THR A 263 3.90 -20.22 -6.19
N CYS A 264 3.22 -19.70 -5.17
CA CYS A 264 3.76 -19.62 -3.81
C CYS A 264 3.67 -20.95 -3.06
N HIS A 265 4.82 -21.38 -2.51
CA HIS A 265 5.01 -22.58 -1.68
C HIS A 265 5.51 -22.23 -0.27
N CYS A 266 5.13 -21.07 0.26
CA CYS A 266 5.41 -20.74 1.65
C CYS A 266 4.58 -21.64 2.59
N GLN A 267 5.00 -21.73 3.86
CA GLN A 267 4.31 -22.55 4.87
C GLN A 267 2.80 -22.26 4.95
N LEU A 268 2.38 -21.00 4.82
CA LEU A 268 0.96 -20.64 4.88
C LEU A 268 0.17 -21.19 3.67
N CYS A 269 0.74 -21.16 2.47
CA CYS A 269 0.08 -21.68 1.27
C CYS A 269 0.07 -23.21 1.22
N ASP A 270 1.12 -23.87 1.71
CA ASP A 270 1.20 -25.33 1.64
C ASP A 270 0.37 -25.99 2.74
N SER A 271 0.27 -25.37 3.92
CA SER A 271 -0.58 -25.88 5.02
C SER A 271 -2.07 -25.61 4.84
N GLN A 272 -2.44 -24.51 4.17
CA GLN A 272 -3.84 -24.05 3.98
C GLN A 272 -4.64 -23.91 5.29
N GLU A 273 -3.98 -23.86 6.45
CA GLU A 273 -4.64 -23.92 7.77
C GLU A 273 -5.62 -22.76 8.00
N LYS A 274 -5.33 -21.58 7.46
CA LYS A 274 -6.20 -20.40 7.62
C LYS A 274 -7.42 -20.41 6.72
N ASP A 275 -7.43 -21.16 5.62
CA ASP A 275 -8.54 -21.17 4.68
C ASP A 275 -9.81 -21.77 5.32
N GLY A 276 -9.65 -22.79 6.17
CA GLY A 276 -10.76 -23.36 6.93
C GLY A 276 -11.42 -22.37 7.91
N LEU A 277 -10.61 -21.51 8.53
CA LEU A 277 -11.12 -20.42 9.36
C LEU A 277 -11.81 -19.33 8.52
N MET A 278 -11.20 -18.95 7.39
CA MET A 278 -11.75 -17.95 6.46
C MET A 278 -13.08 -18.36 5.85
N LEU A 279 -13.35 -19.66 5.72
CA LEU A 279 -14.60 -20.23 5.23
C LEU A 279 -15.48 -20.82 6.33
N SER A 280 -15.22 -20.47 7.59
CA SER A 280 -16.01 -20.94 8.73
C SER A 280 -17.46 -20.44 8.67
N GLY A 281 -18.37 -21.20 9.27
CA GLY A 281 -19.82 -20.98 9.17
C GLY A 281 -20.48 -21.78 8.06
N ASN A 282 -21.79 -21.64 7.92
CA ASN A 282 -22.56 -22.39 6.92
C ASN A 282 -22.34 -21.83 5.50
N GLU A 283 -21.85 -22.67 4.57
CA GLU A 283 -21.60 -22.29 3.17
C GLU A 283 -22.80 -21.69 2.47
N SER A 284 -24.00 -22.26 2.68
CA SER A 284 -25.23 -21.70 2.09
C SER A 284 -25.55 -20.29 2.61
N LYS A 285 -24.96 -19.88 3.74
CA LYS A 285 -25.15 -18.56 4.36
C LYS A 285 -24.06 -17.56 3.98
N TRP A 286 -22.79 -17.98 3.90
CA TRP A 286 -21.71 -17.08 3.48
C TRP A 286 -21.56 -16.96 1.95
N CYS A 287 -22.06 -17.92 1.16
CA CYS A 287 -21.96 -17.86 -0.31
C CYS A 287 -22.62 -16.61 -0.92
N PRO A 288 -23.84 -16.18 -0.50
CA PRO A 288 -24.41 -14.90 -0.94
C PRO A 288 -23.52 -13.69 -0.63
N LEU A 289 -22.73 -13.74 0.45
CA LEU A 289 -21.78 -12.67 0.77
C LEU A 289 -20.70 -12.60 -0.31
N LYS A 290 -20.09 -13.76 -0.64
CA LYS A 290 -19.09 -13.87 -1.70
C LYS A 290 -19.62 -13.36 -3.06
N GLU A 291 -20.84 -13.73 -3.43
CA GLU A 291 -21.46 -13.33 -4.70
C GLU A 291 -21.76 -11.82 -4.77
N ALA A 292 -22.08 -11.19 -3.65
CA ALA A 292 -22.36 -9.76 -3.60
C ALA A 292 -21.09 -8.89 -3.65
N LEU A 293 -19.92 -9.41 -3.26
CA LEU A 293 -18.68 -8.63 -3.11
C LEU A 293 -18.33 -7.78 -4.35
N PRO A 294 -18.29 -8.31 -5.60
CA PRO A 294 -17.91 -7.50 -6.76
C PRO A 294 -18.82 -6.28 -6.96
N ARG A 295 -20.12 -6.42 -6.67
CA ARG A 295 -21.09 -5.32 -6.73
C ARG A 295 -20.80 -4.27 -5.65
N LEU A 296 -20.54 -4.70 -4.41
CA LEU A 296 -20.24 -3.80 -3.30
C LEU A 296 -18.92 -3.04 -3.56
N GLU A 297 -17.91 -3.73 -4.09
CA GLU A 297 -16.61 -3.12 -4.44
C GLU A 297 -16.79 -2.04 -5.52
N GLY A 298 -17.71 -2.27 -6.46
CA GLY A 298 -18.16 -1.25 -7.43
C GLY A 298 -18.76 -0.01 -6.77
N LEU A 299 -19.71 -0.20 -5.83
CA LEU A 299 -20.32 0.92 -5.09
C LEU A 299 -19.28 1.72 -4.29
N LYS A 300 -18.34 1.03 -3.62
CA LYS A 300 -17.22 1.66 -2.92
C LYS A 300 -16.34 2.47 -3.87
N ALA A 301 -16.01 1.92 -5.04
CA ALA A 301 -15.20 2.61 -6.05
C ALA A 301 -15.90 3.86 -6.62
N GLU A 302 -17.22 3.84 -6.71
CA GLU A 302 -18.06 4.97 -7.15
C GLU A 302 -18.38 5.95 -6.01
N SER A 303 -17.98 5.64 -4.78
CA SER A 303 -18.31 6.41 -3.56
C SER A 303 -19.82 6.51 -3.31
N ASP A 304 -20.60 5.52 -3.73
CA ASP A 304 -22.03 5.40 -3.40
C ASP A 304 -22.19 4.79 -2.00
N TRP A 305 -21.84 5.59 -0.99
CA TRP A 305 -21.87 5.19 0.42
C TRP A 305 -23.26 4.79 0.93
N PRO A 306 -24.36 5.50 0.58
CA PRO A 306 -25.71 5.10 1.00
C PRO A 306 -26.08 3.69 0.52
N ALA A 307 -25.92 3.42 -0.78
CA ALA A 307 -26.25 2.10 -1.33
C ALA A 307 -25.34 1.02 -0.77
N LEU A 308 -24.05 1.33 -0.59
CA LEU A 308 -23.09 0.39 -0.01
C LEU A 308 -23.49 -0.01 1.42
N LEU A 309 -23.80 0.97 2.28
CA LEU A 309 -24.18 0.71 3.67
C LEU A 309 -25.49 -0.09 3.76
N GLU A 310 -26.49 0.28 2.98
CA GLU A 310 -27.78 -0.44 2.94
C GLU A 310 -27.58 -1.91 2.57
N ASN A 311 -26.79 -2.19 1.52
CA ASN A 311 -26.54 -3.57 1.09
C ASN A 311 -25.70 -4.35 2.11
N CYS A 312 -24.64 -3.75 2.66
CA CYS A 312 -23.81 -4.38 3.69
C CYS A 312 -24.63 -4.71 4.94
N SER A 313 -25.37 -3.74 5.49
CA SER A 313 -26.17 -3.91 6.71
C SER A 313 -27.26 -4.98 6.54
N GLN A 314 -27.95 -4.99 5.39
CA GLN A 314 -28.96 -6.01 5.08
C GLN A 314 -28.36 -7.42 5.02
N LEU A 315 -27.23 -7.59 4.34
CA LEU A 315 -26.56 -8.88 4.20
C LEU A 315 -25.99 -9.37 5.55
N LEU A 316 -25.32 -8.49 6.30
CA LEU A 316 -24.77 -8.79 7.62
C LEU A 316 -25.88 -9.16 8.63
N SER A 317 -27.01 -8.45 8.60
CA SER A 317 -28.18 -8.77 9.43
C SER A 317 -28.82 -10.11 9.06
N THR A 318 -28.87 -10.42 7.75
CA THR A 318 -29.45 -11.69 7.24
C THR A 318 -28.62 -12.91 7.66
N VAL A 319 -27.29 -12.81 7.65
CA VAL A 319 -26.43 -13.93 8.06
C VAL A 319 -26.30 -14.02 9.58
N GLY A 320 -26.34 -12.90 10.31
CA GLY A 320 -26.27 -12.86 11.76
C GLY A 320 -25.10 -13.70 12.31
N ASP A 321 -25.40 -14.55 13.29
CA ASP A 321 -24.44 -15.44 13.94
C ASP A 321 -24.26 -16.79 13.22
N ASP A 322 -25.03 -17.07 12.16
CA ASP A 322 -24.86 -18.31 11.35
C ASP A 322 -23.51 -18.33 10.62
N VAL A 323 -22.95 -17.15 10.39
CA VAL A 323 -21.62 -16.93 9.82
C VAL A 323 -20.78 -16.20 10.86
N PRO A 324 -19.69 -16.79 11.36
CA PRO A 324 -18.84 -16.16 12.38
C PRO A 324 -18.08 -14.96 11.79
N ASP A 325 -17.64 -14.04 12.64
CA ASP A 325 -16.95 -12.80 12.21
C ASP A 325 -15.58 -13.08 11.59
N GLU A 326 -14.98 -14.23 11.90
CA GLU A 326 -13.77 -14.73 11.28
C GLU A 326 -13.95 -15.09 9.80
N ASN A 327 -15.18 -15.35 9.34
CA ASN A 327 -15.42 -15.63 7.93
C ASN A 327 -14.96 -14.45 7.06
N LEU A 328 -14.13 -14.75 6.06
CA LEU A 328 -13.47 -13.75 5.21
C LEU A 328 -14.47 -12.81 4.53
N TYR A 329 -15.60 -13.35 4.05
CA TYR A 329 -16.58 -12.56 3.31
C TYR A 329 -17.40 -11.67 4.25
N LYS A 330 -17.75 -12.18 5.45
CA LYS A 330 -18.39 -11.37 6.49
C LYS A 330 -17.46 -10.24 6.96
N LEU A 331 -16.19 -10.55 7.19
CA LEU A 331 -15.18 -9.57 7.60
C LEU A 331 -14.98 -8.46 6.56
N LYS A 332 -14.85 -8.81 5.27
CA LYS A 332 -14.74 -7.83 4.18
C LYS A 332 -15.97 -6.92 4.10
N MET A 333 -17.18 -7.47 4.21
CA MET A 333 -18.39 -6.64 4.23
C MET A 333 -18.48 -5.76 5.46
N THR A 334 -18.06 -6.26 6.63
CA THR A 334 -18.00 -5.48 7.85
C THR A 334 -17.05 -4.30 7.67
N ASP A 335 -15.87 -4.50 7.09
CA ASP A 335 -14.92 -3.41 6.79
C ASP A 335 -15.51 -2.33 5.86
N MET A 336 -16.19 -2.75 4.78
CA MET A 336 -16.87 -1.84 3.87
C MET A 336 -18.03 -1.09 4.54
N ALA A 337 -18.73 -1.71 5.49
CA ALA A 337 -19.76 -1.05 6.28
C ALA A 337 -19.15 0.03 7.19
N ILE A 338 -17.98 -0.22 7.81
CA ILE A 338 -17.26 0.81 8.57
C ILE A 338 -16.92 2.01 7.67
N ASP A 339 -16.41 1.78 6.45
CA ASP A 339 -16.12 2.84 5.49
C ASP A 339 -17.36 3.67 5.17
N ALA A 340 -18.45 3.00 4.80
CA ALA A 340 -19.69 3.67 4.42
C ALA A 340 -20.30 4.45 5.58
N SER A 341 -20.35 3.88 6.79
CA SER A 341 -20.85 4.55 7.99
C SER A 341 -20.02 5.78 8.35
N ILE A 342 -18.68 5.72 8.24
CA ILE A 342 -17.81 6.89 8.45
C ILE A 342 -18.12 7.99 7.44
N HIS A 343 -18.26 7.65 6.16
CA HIS A 343 -18.55 8.63 5.10
C HIS A 343 -19.94 9.27 5.22
N LEU A 344 -20.90 8.57 5.83
CA LEU A 344 -22.25 9.08 6.10
C LEU A 344 -22.38 9.77 7.45
N GLY A 345 -21.34 9.75 8.29
CA GLY A 345 -21.36 10.31 9.63
C GLY A 345 -22.17 9.49 10.65
N HIS A 346 -22.37 8.20 10.39
CA HIS A 346 -23.01 7.25 11.30
C HIS A 346 -21.96 6.64 12.25
N TRP A 347 -21.50 7.44 13.21
CA TRP A 347 -20.31 7.11 14.02
C TRP A 347 -20.51 5.91 14.94
N GLU A 348 -21.67 5.79 15.58
CA GLU A 348 -22.01 4.68 16.49
C GLU A 348 -22.11 3.36 15.72
N GLU A 349 -22.68 3.39 14.52
CA GLU A 349 -22.77 2.22 13.65
C GLU A 349 -21.36 1.80 13.16
N ALA A 350 -20.53 2.77 12.76
CA ALA A 350 -19.15 2.52 12.38
C ALA A 350 -18.33 1.90 13.53
N LEU A 351 -18.52 2.38 14.76
CA LEU A 351 -17.86 1.81 15.94
C LEU A 351 -18.32 0.37 16.18
N GLY A 352 -19.63 0.12 16.12
CA GLY A 352 -20.21 -1.22 16.32
C GLY A 352 -19.69 -2.26 15.32
N TYR A 353 -19.49 -1.90 14.05
CA TYR A 353 -18.80 -2.77 13.09
C TYR A 353 -17.30 -2.88 13.39
N GLY A 354 -16.64 -1.77 13.72
CA GLY A 354 -15.21 -1.72 14.03
C GLY A 354 -14.79 -2.65 15.15
N GLU A 355 -15.52 -2.65 16.26
CA GLU A 355 -15.21 -3.49 17.42
C GLU A 355 -15.27 -4.98 17.12
N LYS A 356 -16.18 -5.42 16.23
CA LYS A 356 -16.27 -6.82 15.77
C LYS A 356 -15.04 -7.26 14.99
N THR A 357 -14.37 -6.33 14.28
CA THR A 357 -13.19 -6.67 13.48
C THR A 357 -11.92 -6.87 14.30
N LEU A 358 -11.79 -6.22 15.47
CA LEU A 358 -10.56 -6.24 16.27
C LEU A 358 -10.08 -7.64 16.68
N PRO A 359 -10.93 -8.52 17.27
CA PRO A 359 -10.50 -9.87 17.63
C PRO A 359 -10.08 -10.69 16.40
N VAL A 360 -10.80 -10.51 15.29
CA VAL A 360 -10.57 -11.22 14.03
C VAL A 360 -9.23 -10.82 13.41
N TYR A 361 -8.92 -9.52 13.35
CA TYR A 361 -7.63 -9.02 12.84
C TYR A 361 -6.46 -9.53 13.70
N ARG A 362 -6.62 -9.61 15.02
CA ARG A 362 -5.60 -10.19 15.91
C ARG A 362 -5.32 -11.65 15.60
N GLN A 363 -6.33 -12.42 15.23
CA GLN A 363 -6.17 -13.83 14.85
C GLN A 363 -5.51 -13.99 13.47
N TYR A 364 -5.89 -13.16 12.50
CA TYR A 364 -5.30 -13.21 11.16
C TYR A 364 -3.87 -12.66 11.10
N TYR A 365 -3.53 -11.70 11.94
CA TYR A 365 -2.21 -11.06 12.03
C TYR A 365 -1.54 -11.29 13.41
N PRO A 366 -1.01 -12.50 13.68
CA PRO A 366 -0.35 -12.82 14.95
C PRO A 366 1.00 -12.11 15.11
N ASP A 367 1.69 -11.84 14.00
CA ASP A 367 2.91 -11.05 13.97
C ASP A 367 2.55 -9.55 13.77
N PRO A 368 3.36 -8.58 14.23
CA PRO A 368 3.09 -7.16 14.03
C PRO A 368 2.90 -6.83 12.56
N HIS A 369 1.71 -6.37 12.19
CA HIS A 369 1.37 -6.05 10.81
C HIS A 369 0.79 -4.63 10.72
N PRO A 370 1.22 -3.80 9.75
CA PRO A 370 0.70 -2.44 9.57
C PRO A 370 -0.83 -2.37 9.55
N VAL A 371 -1.47 -3.26 8.79
CA VAL A 371 -2.94 -3.30 8.64
C VAL A 371 -3.66 -3.49 9.98
N HIS A 372 -3.15 -4.36 10.86
CA HIS A 372 -3.73 -4.54 12.20
C HIS A 372 -3.55 -3.30 13.07
N GLY A 373 -2.37 -2.66 13.02
CA GLY A 373 -2.13 -1.42 13.75
C GLY A 373 -3.03 -0.26 13.29
N VAL A 374 -3.25 -0.13 11.98
CA VAL A 374 -4.13 0.89 11.39
C VAL A 374 -5.59 0.62 11.74
N GLN A 375 -6.03 -0.64 11.75
CA GLN A 375 -7.40 -0.98 12.14
C GLN A 375 -7.67 -0.63 13.61
N LEU A 376 -6.74 -0.93 14.53
CA LEU A 376 -6.84 -0.50 15.92
C LEU A 376 -6.89 1.03 16.01
N MET A 377 -6.04 1.74 15.28
CA MET A 377 -6.04 3.21 15.27
C MET A 377 -7.37 3.78 14.76
N ARG A 378 -7.97 3.17 13.73
CA ARG A 378 -9.27 3.54 13.19
C ARG A 378 -10.38 3.39 14.24
N VAL A 379 -10.45 2.24 14.91
CA VAL A 379 -11.44 2.00 15.98
C VAL A 379 -11.20 2.92 17.18
N GLY A 380 -9.95 3.11 17.60
CA GLY A 380 -9.60 4.02 18.69
C GLY A 380 -10.01 5.47 18.40
N LYS A 381 -9.88 5.94 17.15
CA LYS A 381 -10.37 7.26 16.72
C LYS A 381 -11.90 7.37 16.85
N LEU A 382 -12.64 6.32 16.49
CA LEU A 382 -14.10 6.29 16.65
C LEU A 382 -14.51 6.30 18.13
N GLN A 383 -13.86 5.49 18.96
CA GLN A 383 -14.08 5.46 20.41
C GLN A 383 -13.79 6.83 21.04
N HIS A 384 -12.67 7.46 20.68
CA HIS A 384 -12.31 8.80 21.18
C HIS A 384 -13.35 9.84 20.77
N TYR A 385 -13.77 9.83 19.50
CA TYR A 385 -14.79 10.75 18.97
C TYR A 385 -16.15 10.61 19.66
N LEU A 386 -16.54 9.38 20.04
CA LEU A 386 -17.77 9.07 20.78
C LEU A 386 -17.61 9.19 22.31
N GLU A 387 -16.51 9.80 22.78
CA GLU A 387 -16.21 10.02 24.20
C GLU A 387 -16.02 8.76 25.05
N HIS A 388 -15.80 7.60 24.43
CA HIS A 388 -15.41 6.35 25.09
C HIS A 388 -13.90 6.37 25.40
N ILE A 389 -13.48 7.31 26.25
CA ILE A 389 -12.06 7.68 26.41
C ILE A 389 -11.18 6.55 26.96
N GLU A 390 -11.71 5.75 27.90
CA GLU A 390 -10.96 4.63 28.48
C GLU A 390 -10.68 3.54 27.43
N ASP A 391 -11.71 3.17 26.66
CA ASP A 391 -11.61 2.19 25.57
C ASP A 391 -10.68 2.70 24.47
N ALA A 392 -10.82 3.97 24.09
CA ALA A 392 -9.95 4.62 23.11
C ALA A 392 -8.48 4.56 23.54
N LEU A 393 -8.19 4.88 24.80
CA LEU A 393 -6.83 4.86 25.33
C LEU A 393 -6.25 3.44 25.34
N ASP A 394 -7.03 2.41 25.67
CA ASP A 394 -6.57 1.02 25.60
C ASP A 394 -6.30 0.60 24.15
N THR A 395 -7.25 0.87 23.25
CA THR A 395 -7.12 0.58 21.82
C THR A 395 -5.91 1.29 21.21
N PHE A 396 -5.67 2.56 21.53
CA PHE A 396 -4.48 3.29 21.08
C PHE A 396 -3.17 2.72 21.65
N LYS A 397 -3.15 2.26 22.91
CA LYS A 397 -1.97 1.56 23.47
C LYS A 397 -1.68 0.26 22.71
N GLN A 398 -2.71 -0.48 22.32
CA GLN A 398 -2.56 -1.68 21.49
C GLN A 398 -2.02 -1.34 20.10
N ALA A 399 -2.61 -0.34 19.44
CA ALA A 399 -2.13 0.17 18.15
C ALA A 399 -0.65 0.60 18.25
N PHE A 400 -0.26 1.29 19.33
CA PHE A 400 1.08 1.84 19.49
C PHE A 400 2.14 0.75 19.58
N LYS A 401 1.85 -0.37 20.26
CA LYS A 401 2.74 -1.53 20.32
C LYS A 401 3.06 -2.07 18.92
N ILE A 402 2.08 -2.08 18.01
CA ILE A 402 2.24 -2.57 16.64
C ILE A 402 2.89 -1.51 15.76
N ILE A 403 2.33 -0.29 15.71
CA ILE A 403 2.77 0.80 14.86
C ILE A 403 4.21 1.22 15.17
N LYS A 404 4.61 1.26 16.45
CA LYS A 404 6.01 1.54 16.83
C LYS A 404 6.99 0.55 16.22
N LEU A 405 6.62 -0.73 16.11
CA LEU A 405 7.46 -1.78 15.52
C LEU A 405 7.47 -1.70 14.00
N THR A 406 6.29 -1.58 13.38
CA THR A 406 6.12 -1.65 11.93
C THR A 406 6.48 -0.35 11.21
N HIS A 407 6.31 0.79 11.88
CA HIS A 407 6.58 2.12 11.33
C HIS A 407 7.84 2.75 11.91
N GLY A 408 8.11 2.53 13.19
CA GLY A 408 9.21 3.16 13.93
C GLY A 408 8.79 4.39 14.72
N VAL A 409 9.65 4.83 15.64
CA VAL A 409 9.38 5.94 16.56
C VAL A 409 9.24 7.29 15.85
N ASP A 410 9.99 7.52 14.77
CA ASP A 410 10.02 8.79 14.06
C ASP A 410 8.96 8.90 12.94
N HIS A 411 8.13 7.86 12.77
CA HIS A 411 7.12 7.86 11.72
C HIS A 411 5.95 8.80 12.11
N PRO A 412 5.42 9.63 11.17
CA PRO A 412 4.32 10.56 11.47
C PRO A 412 3.11 9.90 12.16
N MET A 413 2.74 8.70 11.74
CA MET A 413 1.65 7.94 12.36
C MET A 413 1.94 7.53 13.82
N THR A 414 3.19 7.20 14.15
CA THR A 414 3.57 6.91 15.55
C THR A 414 3.46 8.16 16.41
N THR A 415 3.83 9.31 15.86
CA THR A 415 3.69 10.62 16.53
C THR A 415 2.22 10.99 16.74
N ASP A 416 1.37 10.84 15.71
CA ASP A 416 -0.07 11.10 15.80
C ASP A 416 -0.72 10.25 16.90
N LEU A 417 -0.36 8.97 16.96
CA LEU A 417 -0.87 8.06 17.97
C LEU A 417 -0.41 8.41 19.40
N LEU A 418 0.82 8.88 19.57
CA LEU A 418 1.30 9.40 20.85
C LEU A 418 0.51 10.64 21.28
N MET A 419 0.23 11.56 20.36
CA MET A 419 -0.60 12.73 20.62
C MET A 419 -2.01 12.30 21.05
N LYS A 420 -2.64 11.37 20.34
CA LYS A 420 -3.96 10.82 20.69
C LYS A 420 -4.00 10.16 22.06
N MET A 421 -2.96 9.42 22.43
CA MET A 421 -2.86 8.83 23.77
C MET A 421 -2.73 9.90 24.86
N GLU A 422 -2.03 11.00 24.61
CA GLU A 422 -1.87 12.10 25.56
C GLU A 422 -3.14 12.95 25.71
N GLU A 423 -3.86 13.17 24.60
CA GLU A 423 -5.20 13.76 24.61
C GLU A 423 -6.14 12.95 25.53
N CYS A 424 -6.23 11.63 25.34
CA CYS A 424 -7.07 10.77 26.16
C CYS A 424 -6.70 10.82 27.66
N ARG A 425 -5.40 10.83 28.00
CA ARG A 425 -4.95 10.93 29.40
C ARG A 425 -5.36 12.26 30.02
N SER A 426 -5.15 13.35 29.29
CA SER A 426 -5.52 14.69 29.73
C SER A 426 -7.02 14.81 30.01
N GLU A 427 -7.86 14.20 29.16
CA GLU A 427 -9.31 14.18 29.32
C GLU A 427 -9.76 13.32 30.53
N LEU A 428 -9.12 12.18 30.78
CA LEU A 428 -9.40 11.34 31.96
C LEU A 428 -9.02 12.05 33.27
N ASP A 429 -7.89 12.75 33.29
CA ASP A 429 -7.44 13.53 34.46
C ASP A 429 -8.40 14.70 34.75
N GLN A 430 -8.92 15.35 33.70
CA GLN A 430 -9.93 16.40 33.83
C GLN A 430 -11.26 15.86 34.37
N LYS A 431 -11.75 14.70 33.88
CA LYS A 431 -12.96 14.04 34.38
C LYS A 431 -12.81 13.61 35.85
N SER A 432 -11.63 13.12 36.23
CA SER A 432 -11.34 12.74 37.62
C SER A 432 -11.32 13.96 38.55
N SER A 433 -10.71 15.06 38.10
CA SER A 433 -10.62 16.31 38.86
C SER A 433 -11.96 17.05 38.98
N SER A 434 -12.85 16.93 38.00
CA SER A 434 -14.19 17.52 38.06
C SER A 434 -15.13 16.73 38.97
N CYS A 435 -15.01 15.40 39.01
CA CYS A 435 -15.78 14.54 39.91
C CYS A 435 -15.47 14.83 41.39
N LEU A 436 -14.18 14.98 41.73
CA LEU A 436 -13.75 15.33 43.09
C LEU A 436 -14.30 16.70 43.57
N ARG A 437 -14.51 17.66 42.67
CA ARG A 437 -15.07 18.99 43.01
C ARG A 437 -16.58 19.00 43.20
N ILE A 438 -17.27 17.97 42.71
CA ILE A 438 -18.72 17.81 42.90
C ILE A 438 -19.01 17.09 44.23
N GLU A 439 -18.11 16.21 44.69
CA GLU A 439 -18.25 15.54 46.00
C GLU A 439 -17.87 16.45 47.19
N GLU A 440 -17.18 17.57 46.95
CA GLU A 440 -16.80 18.55 47.97
C GLU A 440 -17.81 19.72 48.14
N ASN A 441 -18.90 19.76 47.37
CA ASN A 441 -20.00 20.73 47.50
C ASN A 441 -21.31 20.04 47.91
#